data_AF-X0ZV50-F1
#
_entry.id   AF-X0ZV50-F1
#
_cell.length_a   1.000
_cell.length_b   1.000
_cell.length_c   1.000
_cell.angle_alpha   90.00
_cell.angle_beta   90.00
_cell.angle_gamma   90.00
#
_symmetry.space_group_name_H-M   'P 1'
#
loop_
_entity.id
_entity.type
_entity.pdbx_description
1 polymer ?
#
loop_
_entity_poly.entity_id
_entity_poly.type
_entity_poly.pdbx_seq_one_letter_code
_entity_poly.pdbx_strand_id
1 'polypeptide(L)'
;IITKAIKVETYLYFKSWIKESKKGEISNLEILLFLSLSPDGKELPIPFSLSGINDCKRERHNCDQEKIYRCKILRLVCNQGEEDKKLYQDKIILKKDEEKVFTLENYLAFKKTLLLYDWIESKKVKNIEEEYNLYRGSIQHLAEGFSWLAESLANLAEISDWKEEREEDLKKIRLISERLIKRVEEEGLELAHLDIEICKPKAENNHLQPEPILQIDKHRPDRIIFLGKEAKLTPLAFSLVYLLAQNLGKVLSYNNLLDTLWEDEEDATYVQITFHLSKIRRAILTTIGDNQINKERVKNIFKVVSRRGVMLNLEMEKLKLI
;
A
#
# COMPACT_ATOMS: atom_id res chain seq x y z
N ILE A 1 -36.26 4.51 -5.45
CA ILE A 1 -34.92 4.77 -6.03
C ILE A 1 -33.91 4.48 -4.94
N ILE A 2 -33.29 3.29 -4.96
CA ILE A 2 -32.27 2.92 -3.98
C ILE A 2 -30.94 3.34 -4.59
N THR A 3 -30.60 4.63 -4.52
CA THR A 3 -29.19 5.01 -4.63
C THR A 3 -28.51 4.35 -3.44
N LYS A 4 -27.65 3.36 -3.70
CA LYS A 4 -26.80 2.76 -2.66
C LYS A 4 -26.19 3.91 -1.86
N ALA A 5 -26.12 3.79 -0.53
CA ALA A 5 -25.93 4.87 0.45
C ALA A 5 -24.71 5.80 0.22
N ILE A 6 -24.73 6.60 -0.85
CA ILE A 6 -23.78 7.67 -1.15
C ILE A 6 -24.24 8.95 -0.45
N LYS A 7 -23.29 9.81 -0.14
CA LYS A 7 -23.59 11.13 0.42
C LYS A 7 -24.37 11.99 -0.55
N VAL A 8 -25.17 12.91 -0.01
CA VAL A 8 -25.95 13.87 -0.81
C VAL A 8 -25.00 14.75 -1.64
N GLU A 9 -23.86 15.11 -1.09
CA GLU A 9 -22.81 15.88 -1.77
C GLU A 9 -22.23 15.10 -2.95
N THR A 10 -21.99 13.78 -2.79
CA THR A 10 -21.55 12.90 -3.88
C THR A 10 -22.62 12.77 -4.96
N TYR A 11 -23.88 12.63 -4.57
CA TYR A 11 -25.01 12.59 -5.50
C TYR A 11 -25.08 13.88 -6.36
N LEU A 12 -25.00 15.05 -5.72
CA LEU A 12 -25.03 16.34 -6.42
C LEU A 12 -23.80 16.49 -7.34
N TYR A 13 -22.64 16.06 -6.88
CA TYR A 13 -21.41 16.04 -7.66
C TYR A 13 -21.53 15.16 -8.92
N PHE A 14 -22.07 13.95 -8.79
CA PHE A 14 -22.36 13.04 -9.90
C PHE A 14 -23.34 13.64 -10.89
N LYS A 15 -24.45 14.19 -10.41
CA LYS A 15 -25.47 14.82 -11.26
C LYS A 15 -24.90 16.00 -12.07
N SER A 16 -24.03 16.81 -11.46
CA SER A 16 -23.39 17.93 -12.16
C SER A 16 -22.50 17.46 -13.32
N TRP A 17 -21.69 16.42 -13.10
CA TRP A 17 -20.82 15.90 -14.15
C TRP A 17 -21.59 15.15 -15.24
N ILE A 18 -22.67 14.45 -14.89
CA ILE A 18 -23.56 13.81 -15.86
C ILE A 18 -24.12 14.84 -16.86
N LYS A 19 -24.44 16.05 -16.38
CA LYS A 19 -24.95 17.15 -17.20
C LYS A 19 -23.87 17.83 -18.07
N GLU A 20 -22.64 17.92 -17.57
CA GLU A 20 -21.56 18.69 -18.21
C GLU A 20 -20.62 17.86 -19.09
N SER A 21 -20.57 16.54 -18.90
CA SER A 21 -19.65 15.67 -19.64
C SER A 21 -20.04 15.54 -21.12
N LYS A 22 -19.02 15.49 -21.99
CA LYS A 22 -19.21 15.31 -23.43
C LYS A 22 -19.51 13.84 -23.75
N LYS A 23 -20.46 13.61 -24.65
CA LYS A 23 -20.90 12.29 -25.12
C LYS A 23 -19.79 11.57 -25.90
N GLY A 24 -19.57 10.28 -25.59
CA GLY A 24 -18.64 9.40 -26.30
C GLY A 24 -17.15 9.63 -26.00
N GLU A 25 -16.81 10.64 -25.21
CA GLU A 25 -15.42 11.02 -24.95
C GLU A 25 -14.90 10.53 -23.60
N ILE A 26 -15.68 9.85 -22.76
CA ILE A 26 -15.25 9.57 -21.38
C ILE A 26 -14.18 8.47 -21.36
N SER A 27 -13.06 8.68 -20.64
CA SER A 27 -12.02 7.66 -20.47
C SER A 27 -12.02 7.00 -19.08
N ASN A 28 -11.30 5.89 -18.97
CA ASN A 28 -11.12 5.21 -17.69
C ASN A 28 -10.39 6.12 -16.68
N LEU A 29 -9.41 6.88 -17.16
CA LEU A 29 -8.68 7.84 -16.33
C LEU A 29 -9.60 8.95 -15.82
N GLU A 30 -10.46 9.49 -16.69
CA GLU A 30 -11.43 10.52 -16.35
C GLU A 30 -12.42 10.02 -15.29
N ILE A 31 -12.99 8.83 -15.48
CA ILE A 31 -13.95 8.23 -14.54
C ILE A 31 -13.28 8.03 -13.18
N LEU A 32 -12.09 7.41 -13.13
CA LEU A 32 -11.40 7.15 -11.87
C LEU A 32 -11.00 8.45 -11.14
N LEU A 33 -10.58 9.47 -11.88
CA LEU A 33 -10.27 10.78 -11.31
C LEU A 33 -11.52 11.43 -10.74
N PHE A 34 -12.60 11.43 -11.51
CA PHE A 34 -13.88 11.98 -11.12
C PHE A 34 -14.39 11.32 -9.84
N LEU A 35 -14.42 9.99 -9.79
CA LEU A 35 -14.81 9.25 -8.59
C LEU A 35 -13.91 9.58 -7.40
N SER A 36 -12.59 9.68 -7.60
CA SER A 36 -11.62 9.99 -6.54
C SER A 36 -11.80 11.38 -5.93
N LEU A 37 -12.33 12.33 -6.69
CA LEU A 37 -12.58 13.70 -6.26
C LEU A 37 -13.95 13.88 -5.58
N SER A 38 -14.83 12.89 -5.68
CA SER A 38 -16.12 12.90 -4.98
C SER A 38 -15.94 12.86 -3.45
N PRO A 39 -16.89 13.40 -2.66
CA PRO A 39 -16.84 13.33 -1.20
C PRO A 39 -16.64 11.91 -0.66
N ASP A 40 -17.43 10.93 -1.12
CA ASP A 40 -17.24 9.53 -0.73
C ASP A 40 -15.91 8.95 -1.22
N GLY A 41 -15.50 9.29 -2.45
CA GLY A 41 -14.21 8.86 -3.00
C GLY A 41 -13.01 9.38 -2.22
N LYS A 42 -13.09 10.61 -1.66
CA LYS A 42 -12.06 11.19 -0.79
C LYS A 42 -11.96 10.45 0.54
N GLU A 43 -13.08 10.03 1.11
CA GLU A 43 -13.13 9.35 2.41
C GLU A 43 -12.73 7.88 2.36
N LEU A 44 -12.84 7.21 1.20
CA LEU A 44 -12.39 5.83 1.05
C LEU A 44 -10.91 5.70 1.47
N PRO A 45 -10.57 4.91 2.49
CA PRO A 45 -9.24 4.92 3.05
C PRO A 45 -8.24 4.29 2.07
N ILE A 46 -7.13 4.99 1.85
CA ILE A 46 -5.90 4.38 1.36
C ILE A 46 -4.92 4.41 2.51
N PRO A 47 -4.24 3.29 2.84
CA PRO A 47 -3.15 3.31 3.79
C PRO A 47 -2.11 4.36 3.35
N PHE A 48 -2.15 5.50 4.01
CA PHE A 48 -1.18 6.56 3.87
C PHE A 48 -0.38 6.58 5.16
N SER A 49 0.93 6.42 5.07
CA SER A 49 1.80 6.56 6.23
C SER A 49 1.84 8.03 6.65
N LEU A 50 0.92 8.43 7.52
CA LEU A 50 0.92 9.69 8.27
C LEU A 50 2.07 9.75 9.31
N SER A 51 3.20 9.06 9.10
CA SER A 51 4.38 9.14 9.95
C SER A 51 5.24 10.38 9.66
N GLY A 52 4.65 11.43 9.08
CA GLY A 52 5.38 12.62 8.65
C GLY A 52 4.63 13.94 8.83
N ILE A 53 3.58 14.00 9.65
CA ILE A 53 2.83 15.24 9.92
C ILE A 53 3.38 16.01 11.13
N ASN A 54 4.14 15.39 12.02
CA ASN A 54 4.60 16.05 13.25
C ASN A 54 5.96 16.76 13.17
N ASP A 55 6.45 17.05 11.98
CA ASP A 55 7.64 17.90 11.82
C ASP A 55 7.34 19.03 10.83
N CYS A 56 7.14 20.25 11.33
CA CYS A 56 7.00 21.50 10.56
C CYS A 56 8.24 21.85 9.70
N LYS A 57 9.14 20.88 9.44
CA LYS A 57 10.33 21.01 8.59
C LYS A 57 10.29 20.14 7.32
N ARG A 58 9.18 19.43 7.04
CA ARG A 58 9.04 18.54 5.86
C ARG A 58 8.08 19.00 4.77
N GLU A 59 7.72 20.28 4.72
CA GLU A 59 6.89 20.84 3.64
C GLU A 59 7.52 20.68 2.24
N ARG A 60 8.85 20.50 2.14
CA ARG A 60 9.52 20.26 0.85
C ARG A 60 9.31 18.85 0.28
N HIS A 61 9.29 17.79 1.10
CA HIS A 61 9.25 16.41 0.60
C HIS A 61 7.85 15.91 0.20
N ASN A 62 6.78 16.43 0.81
CA ASN A 62 5.40 16.10 0.37
C ASN A 62 5.01 16.84 -0.92
N CYS A 63 5.49 18.08 -1.09
CA CYS A 63 5.35 18.86 -2.32
C CYS A 63 5.92 18.12 -3.55
N ASP A 64 7.02 17.38 -3.37
CA ASP A 64 7.65 16.61 -4.45
C ASP A 64 6.84 15.36 -4.84
N GLN A 65 6.25 14.63 -3.89
CA GLN A 65 5.43 13.44 -4.19
C GLN A 65 4.07 13.79 -4.82
N GLU A 66 3.47 14.91 -4.42
CA GLU A 66 2.25 15.42 -5.04
C GLU A 66 2.47 15.89 -6.48
N LYS A 67 3.60 16.57 -6.73
CA LYS A 67 4.06 16.85 -8.09
C LYS A 67 4.22 15.55 -8.89
N ILE A 68 4.75 14.48 -8.29
CA ILE A 68 4.94 13.20 -9.01
C ILE A 68 3.60 12.62 -9.50
N TYR A 69 2.58 12.48 -8.64
CA TYR A 69 1.29 11.92 -9.08
C TYR A 69 0.54 12.85 -10.01
N ARG A 70 0.52 14.17 -9.73
CA ARG A 70 -0.06 15.16 -10.65
C ARG A 70 0.61 15.10 -12.03
N CYS A 71 1.94 15.05 -12.09
CA CYS A 71 2.69 14.95 -13.34
C CYS A 71 2.45 13.61 -14.06
N LYS A 72 2.30 12.50 -13.33
CA LYS A 72 1.94 11.20 -13.92
C LYS A 72 0.55 11.24 -14.56
N ILE A 73 -0.44 11.82 -13.88
CA ILE A 73 -1.79 12.00 -14.47
C ILE A 73 -1.70 12.93 -15.69
N LEU A 74 -1.03 14.08 -15.58
CA LEU A 74 -0.84 14.99 -16.72
C LEU A 74 -0.21 14.29 -17.93
N ARG A 75 0.79 13.44 -17.69
CA ARG A 75 1.40 12.65 -18.77
C ARG A 75 0.42 11.67 -19.41
N LEU A 76 -0.43 11.01 -18.61
CA LEU A 76 -1.46 10.12 -19.13
C LEU A 76 -2.53 10.91 -19.92
N VAL A 77 -2.95 12.07 -19.41
CA VAL A 77 -3.89 12.97 -20.09
C VAL A 77 -3.33 13.41 -21.45
N CYS A 78 -2.06 13.85 -21.49
CA CYS A 78 -1.40 14.22 -22.74
C CYS A 78 -1.24 13.05 -23.71
N ASN A 79 -0.90 11.87 -23.21
CA ASN A 79 -0.79 10.68 -24.06
C ASN A 79 -2.15 10.24 -24.64
N GLN A 80 -3.25 10.55 -23.97
CA GLN A 80 -4.61 10.25 -24.41
C GLN A 80 -5.25 11.40 -25.22
N GLY A 81 -4.59 12.56 -25.32
CA GLY A 81 -5.09 13.74 -26.03
C GLY A 81 -6.32 14.37 -25.36
N GLU A 82 -6.44 14.27 -24.03
CA GLU A 82 -7.62 14.72 -23.28
C GLU A 82 -7.45 16.07 -22.58
N GLU A 83 -6.43 16.85 -22.94
CA GLU A 83 -6.09 18.08 -22.23
C GLU A 83 -7.22 19.11 -22.22
N ASP A 84 -8.07 19.14 -23.25
CA ASP A 84 -9.17 20.10 -23.39
C ASP A 84 -10.34 19.83 -22.44
N LYS A 85 -10.40 18.64 -21.81
CA LYS A 85 -11.53 18.28 -20.95
C LYS A 85 -11.57 19.14 -19.69
N LYS A 86 -12.76 19.66 -19.42
CA LYS A 86 -13.04 20.55 -18.29
C LYS A 86 -12.57 19.99 -16.94
N LEU A 87 -12.74 18.69 -16.70
CA LEU A 87 -12.29 18.05 -15.45
C LEU A 87 -10.79 18.24 -15.21
N TYR A 88 -9.96 18.00 -16.23
CA TYR A 88 -8.51 18.13 -16.10
C TYR A 88 -8.09 19.59 -16.09
N GLN A 89 -8.75 20.45 -16.86
CA GLN A 89 -8.52 21.90 -16.83
C GLN A 89 -8.75 22.45 -15.42
N ASP A 90 -9.92 22.22 -14.84
CA ASP A 90 -10.33 22.77 -13.56
C ASP A 90 -9.54 22.19 -12.37
N LYS A 91 -9.23 20.89 -12.42
CA LYS A 91 -8.68 20.17 -11.27
C LYS A 91 -7.17 19.98 -11.32
N ILE A 92 -6.56 20.03 -12.51
CA ILE A 92 -5.15 19.68 -12.73
C ILE A 92 -4.35 20.76 -13.48
N ILE A 93 -4.85 21.37 -14.56
CA ILE A 93 -4.05 22.24 -15.46
C ILE A 93 -4.10 23.71 -15.01
N LEU A 94 -5.28 24.29 -14.80
CA LEU A 94 -5.47 25.70 -14.44
C LEU A 94 -5.02 26.05 -13.02
N LYS A 95 -4.72 25.06 -12.18
CA LYS A 95 -4.06 25.25 -10.88
C LYS A 95 -2.56 25.59 -11.01
N LYS A 96 -2.18 26.41 -11.99
CA LYS A 96 -0.81 26.92 -12.16
C LYS A 96 -0.60 28.30 -11.53
N ASP A 97 -1.65 29.12 -11.45
CA ASP A 97 -1.49 30.58 -11.19
C ASP A 97 -2.06 31.09 -9.86
N GLU A 98 -2.59 30.23 -8.99
CA GLU A 98 -2.96 30.66 -7.65
C GLU A 98 -2.18 29.88 -6.60
N GLU A 99 -1.55 30.62 -5.69
CA GLU A 99 -1.03 30.26 -4.36
C GLU A 99 -2.08 29.57 -3.44
N LYS A 100 -3.08 28.89 -4.02
CA LYS A 100 -4.03 28.04 -3.30
C LYS A 100 -3.39 26.70 -3.00
N VAL A 101 -2.80 26.64 -1.81
CA VAL A 101 -2.66 25.49 -0.90
C VAL A 101 -2.98 24.15 -1.57
N PHE A 102 -1.93 23.45 -1.99
CA PHE A 102 -2.02 22.03 -2.31
C PHE A 102 -2.57 21.28 -1.09
N THR A 103 -3.76 20.69 -1.23
CA THR A 103 -4.44 20.01 -0.13
C THR A 103 -4.11 18.52 -0.14
N LEU A 104 -3.91 17.94 1.06
CA LEU A 104 -3.74 16.51 1.25
C LEU A 104 -4.84 15.68 0.55
N GLU A 105 -6.05 16.22 0.47
CA GLU A 105 -7.17 15.59 -0.24
C GLU A 105 -6.91 15.42 -1.74
N ASN A 106 -6.34 16.43 -2.42
CA ASN A 106 -6.03 16.35 -3.85
C ASN A 106 -4.90 15.34 -4.10
N TYR A 107 -3.86 15.38 -3.28
CA TYR A 107 -2.79 14.39 -3.31
C TYR A 107 -3.34 12.96 -3.21
N LEU A 108 -4.20 12.71 -2.22
CA LEU A 108 -4.79 11.40 -2.02
C LEU A 108 -5.65 11.01 -3.21
N ALA A 109 -6.51 11.91 -3.72
CA ALA A 109 -7.34 11.65 -4.90
C ALA A 109 -6.51 11.25 -6.13
N PHE A 110 -5.40 11.96 -6.41
CA PHE A 110 -4.51 11.62 -7.52
C PHE A 110 -3.81 10.28 -7.31
N LYS A 111 -3.40 9.98 -6.07
CA LYS A 111 -2.84 8.66 -5.74
C LYS A 111 -3.86 7.54 -5.97
N LYS A 112 -5.12 7.70 -5.54
CA LYS A 112 -6.18 6.68 -5.75
C LYS A 112 -6.42 6.47 -7.24
N THR A 113 -6.52 7.57 -7.99
CA THR A 113 -6.75 7.56 -9.44
C THR A 113 -5.71 6.71 -10.15
N LEU A 114 -4.42 7.02 -9.94
CA LEU A 114 -3.33 6.30 -10.61
C LEU A 114 -3.23 4.85 -10.16
N LEU A 115 -3.38 4.58 -8.86
CA LEU A 115 -3.38 3.24 -8.30
C LEU A 115 -4.46 2.37 -8.97
N LEU A 116 -5.69 2.89 -9.04
CA LEU A 116 -6.82 2.17 -9.61
C LEU A 116 -6.73 2.06 -11.13
N TYR A 117 -6.14 3.07 -11.79
CA TYR A 117 -5.87 3.02 -13.22
C TYR A 117 -4.88 1.89 -13.55
N ASP A 118 -3.78 1.82 -12.80
CA ASP A 118 -2.80 0.73 -12.89
C ASP A 118 -3.39 -0.63 -12.51
N TRP A 119 -4.32 -0.62 -11.54
CA TRP A 119 -5.08 -1.79 -11.12
C TRP A 119 -6.03 -2.29 -12.20
N ILE A 120 -6.58 -1.47 -13.10
CA ILE A 120 -7.41 -2.00 -14.18
C ILE A 120 -6.58 -2.33 -15.43
N GLU A 121 -5.48 -1.62 -15.70
CA GLU A 121 -4.66 -1.75 -16.93
C GLU A 121 -3.62 -2.91 -16.92
N SER A 122 -3.89 -3.99 -16.18
CA SER A 122 -3.12 -5.25 -16.21
C SER A 122 -1.63 -5.17 -15.84
N LYS A 123 -1.17 -4.14 -15.11
CA LYS A 123 0.18 -4.13 -14.52
C LYS A 123 0.29 -5.21 -13.45
N LYS A 124 1.32 -6.07 -13.45
CA LYS A 124 1.53 -7.11 -12.42
C LYS A 124 1.31 -6.54 -11.00
N VAL A 125 0.47 -7.19 -10.18
CA VAL A 125 0.09 -6.68 -8.85
C VAL A 125 1.30 -6.35 -7.98
N LYS A 126 2.33 -7.19 -8.03
CA LYS A 126 3.61 -6.93 -7.34
C LYS A 126 4.22 -5.56 -7.66
N ASN A 127 4.17 -5.14 -8.93
CA ASN A 127 4.67 -3.82 -9.34
C ASN A 127 3.81 -2.70 -8.75
N ILE A 128 2.49 -2.91 -8.65
CA ILE A 128 1.56 -1.94 -8.05
C ILE A 128 1.80 -1.86 -6.54
N GLU A 129 1.98 -2.99 -5.86
CA GLU A 129 2.30 -3.02 -4.43
C GLU A 129 3.61 -2.28 -4.12
N GLU A 130 4.64 -2.51 -4.93
CA GLU A 130 5.94 -1.84 -4.82
C GLU A 130 5.85 -0.33 -5.16
N GLU A 131 5.17 0.06 -6.25
CA GLU A 131 5.06 1.44 -6.72
C GLU A 131 4.25 2.32 -5.76
N TYR A 132 3.18 1.79 -5.16
CA TYR A 132 2.29 2.55 -4.27
C TYR A 132 2.55 2.30 -2.79
N ASN A 133 3.44 1.35 -2.47
CA ASN A 133 3.75 0.87 -1.11
C ASN A 133 2.50 0.46 -0.34
N LEU A 134 1.67 -0.36 -0.99
CA LEU A 134 0.39 -0.85 -0.47
C LEU A 134 0.33 -2.37 -0.62
N TYR A 135 -0.27 -3.05 0.36
CA TYR A 135 -0.56 -4.47 0.25
C TYR A 135 -1.81 -4.69 -0.59
N ARG A 136 -1.86 -5.80 -1.34
CA ARG A 136 -2.97 -6.21 -2.19
C ARG A 136 -4.33 -6.09 -1.53
N GLY A 137 -4.48 -6.56 -0.28
CA GLY A 137 -5.76 -6.48 0.44
C GLY A 137 -6.27 -5.05 0.62
N SER A 138 -5.36 -4.09 0.82
CA SER A 138 -5.71 -2.67 0.89
C SER A 138 -6.11 -2.10 -0.46
N ILE A 139 -5.47 -2.55 -1.54
CA ILE A 139 -5.80 -2.15 -2.91
C ILE A 139 -7.16 -2.74 -3.29
N GLN A 140 -7.43 -3.99 -2.91
CA GLN A 140 -8.69 -4.68 -3.11
C GLN A 140 -9.84 -3.95 -2.41
N HIS A 141 -9.71 -3.65 -1.11
CA HIS A 141 -10.77 -2.91 -0.39
C HIS A 141 -11.04 -1.53 -0.99
N LEU A 142 -10.00 -0.86 -1.49
CA LEU A 142 -10.19 0.38 -2.22
C LEU A 142 -10.94 0.15 -3.54
N ALA A 143 -10.56 -0.87 -4.31
CA ALA A 143 -11.20 -1.21 -5.57
C ALA A 143 -12.68 -1.60 -5.38
N GLU A 144 -13.01 -2.33 -4.31
CA GLU A 144 -14.39 -2.63 -3.89
C GLU A 144 -15.19 -1.35 -3.64
N GLY A 145 -14.63 -0.41 -2.87
CA GLY A 145 -15.25 0.89 -2.62
C GLY A 145 -15.46 1.72 -3.90
N PHE A 146 -14.49 1.69 -4.83
CA PHE A 146 -14.61 2.41 -6.10
C PHE A 146 -15.54 1.72 -7.10
N SER A 147 -15.66 0.40 -7.07
CA SER A 147 -16.65 -0.35 -7.82
C SER A 147 -18.06 0.07 -7.41
N TRP A 148 -18.30 0.14 -6.09
CA TRP A 148 -19.55 0.66 -5.55
C TRP A 148 -19.87 2.10 -5.99
N LEU A 149 -18.86 2.99 -6.01
CA LEU A 149 -19.03 4.36 -6.52
C LEU A 149 -19.31 4.41 -8.02
N ALA A 150 -18.60 3.62 -8.82
CA ALA A 150 -18.79 3.54 -10.27
C ALA A 150 -20.18 3.00 -10.61
N GLU A 151 -20.65 1.98 -9.91
CA GLU A 151 -22.00 1.44 -10.08
C GLU A 151 -23.08 2.47 -9.68
N SER A 152 -22.83 3.22 -8.60
CA SER A 152 -23.72 4.31 -8.18
C SER A 152 -23.79 5.42 -9.24
N LEU A 153 -22.66 5.79 -9.84
CA LEU A 153 -22.60 6.73 -10.95
C LEU A 153 -23.36 6.21 -12.18
N ALA A 154 -23.15 4.95 -12.57
CA ALA A 154 -23.84 4.34 -13.70
C ALA A 154 -25.37 4.33 -13.51
N ASN A 155 -25.83 3.98 -12.30
CA ASN A 155 -27.25 3.97 -11.98
C ASN A 155 -27.86 5.39 -12.04
N LEU A 156 -27.13 6.41 -11.55
CA LEU A 156 -27.59 7.80 -11.66
C LEU A 156 -27.62 8.30 -13.10
N ALA A 157 -26.61 7.95 -13.88
CA ALA A 157 -26.56 8.29 -15.30
C ALA A 157 -27.70 7.63 -16.06
N GLU A 158 -28.01 6.35 -15.79
CA GLU A 158 -29.12 5.62 -16.41
C GLU A 158 -30.51 6.18 -16.07
N ILE A 159 -30.70 6.64 -14.82
CA ILE A 159 -31.94 7.31 -14.41
C ILE A 159 -32.03 8.73 -15.02
N SER A 160 -30.90 9.32 -15.36
CA SER A 160 -30.81 10.58 -16.10
C SER A 160 -30.98 10.32 -17.61
N ASP A 161 -30.95 11.38 -18.43
CA ASP A 161 -31.21 11.31 -19.88
C ASP A 161 -30.16 10.52 -20.70
N TRP A 162 -29.23 9.77 -20.08
CA TRP A 162 -28.19 9.03 -20.79
C TRP A 162 -28.67 7.69 -21.38
N LYS A 163 -29.80 7.16 -20.92
CA LYS A 163 -30.22 5.78 -21.23
C LYS A 163 -30.32 5.47 -22.72
N GLU A 164 -30.78 6.42 -23.54
CA GLU A 164 -30.97 6.21 -24.98
C GLU A 164 -29.84 6.84 -25.81
N GLU A 165 -29.28 7.97 -25.35
CA GLU A 165 -28.29 8.70 -26.15
C GLU A 165 -26.84 8.32 -25.83
N ARG A 166 -26.53 7.76 -24.66
CA ARG A 166 -25.16 7.56 -24.17
C ARG A 166 -24.91 6.15 -23.65
N GLU A 167 -25.50 5.15 -24.30
CA GLU A 167 -25.41 3.75 -23.90
C GLU A 167 -23.95 3.25 -23.79
N GLU A 168 -23.07 3.66 -24.72
CA GLU A 168 -21.64 3.27 -24.69
C GLU A 168 -20.89 3.87 -23.49
N ASP A 169 -21.21 5.10 -23.09
CA ASP A 169 -20.63 5.71 -21.89
C ASP A 169 -21.10 5.01 -20.61
N LEU A 170 -22.38 4.62 -20.56
CA LEU A 170 -22.94 3.81 -19.47
C LEU A 170 -22.25 2.44 -19.38
N LYS A 171 -22.10 1.74 -20.51
CA LYS A 171 -21.36 0.48 -20.60
C LYS A 171 -19.93 0.64 -20.10
N LYS A 172 -19.27 1.75 -20.42
CA LYS A 172 -17.91 2.02 -19.97
C LYS A 172 -17.79 2.19 -18.46
N ILE A 173 -18.70 2.94 -17.84
CA ILE A 173 -18.73 3.10 -16.36
C ILE A 173 -19.00 1.75 -15.69
N ARG A 174 -19.95 0.97 -16.21
CA ARG A 174 -20.25 -0.39 -15.71
C ARG A 174 -19.05 -1.33 -15.85
N LEU A 175 -18.39 -1.31 -17.00
CA LEU A 175 -17.19 -2.12 -17.25
C LEU A 175 -16.05 -1.78 -16.28
N ILE A 176 -15.87 -0.51 -15.91
CA ILE A 176 -14.88 -0.13 -14.88
C ILE A 176 -15.28 -0.69 -13.53
N SER A 177 -16.56 -0.58 -13.15
CA SER A 177 -17.07 -1.16 -11.90
C SER A 177 -16.77 -2.66 -11.82
N GLU A 178 -17.00 -3.38 -12.91
CA GLU A 178 -16.70 -4.81 -13.03
C GLU A 178 -15.20 -5.08 -13.00
N ARG A 179 -14.37 -4.36 -13.77
CA ARG A 179 -12.91 -4.56 -13.82
C ARG A 179 -12.23 -4.35 -12.47
N LEU A 180 -12.73 -3.42 -11.67
CA LEU A 180 -12.24 -3.18 -10.31
C LEU A 180 -12.38 -4.42 -9.42
N ILE A 181 -13.45 -5.21 -9.61
CA ILE A 181 -13.73 -6.45 -8.88
C ILE A 181 -13.15 -7.68 -9.57
N LYS A 182 -13.38 -7.87 -10.87
CA LYS A 182 -13.00 -9.08 -11.62
C LYS A 182 -11.50 -9.38 -11.54
N ARG A 183 -10.67 -8.35 -11.45
CA ARG A 183 -9.23 -8.56 -11.23
C ARG A 183 -8.91 -9.25 -9.90
N VAL A 184 -9.74 -9.03 -8.88
CA VAL A 184 -9.69 -9.77 -7.60
C VAL A 184 -9.97 -11.26 -7.84
N GLU A 185 -10.92 -11.58 -8.74
CA GLU A 185 -11.38 -12.94 -9.04
C GLU A 185 -10.45 -13.73 -9.97
N GLU A 186 -9.91 -13.12 -11.04
CA GLU A 186 -9.01 -13.80 -12.00
C GLU A 186 -7.73 -14.33 -11.32
N GLU A 187 -7.18 -13.57 -10.38
CA GLU A 187 -6.03 -13.99 -9.57
C GLU A 187 -6.45 -14.88 -8.38
N GLY A 188 -7.69 -14.74 -7.87
CA GLY A 188 -8.28 -15.69 -6.92
C GLY A 188 -8.46 -17.09 -7.53
N LEU A 189 -8.74 -17.15 -8.84
CA LEU A 189 -8.71 -18.35 -9.65
C LEU A 189 -7.29 -18.89 -9.81
N GLU A 190 -6.27 -18.06 -10.10
CA GLU A 190 -4.87 -18.52 -10.13
C GLU A 190 -4.42 -19.10 -8.77
N LEU A 191 -4.85 -18.50 -7.66
CA LEU A 191 -4.60 -19.03 -6.30
C LEU A 191 -5.36 -20.33 -6.03
N ALA A 192 -6.63 -20.42 -6.45
CA ALA A 192 -7.42 -21.64 -6.31
C ALA A 192 -6.87 -22.81 -7.13
N HIS A 193 -6.23 -22.55 -8.27
CA HIS A 193 -5.49 -23.58 -9.03
C HIS A 193 -4.18 -23.98 -8.33
N LEU A 194 -3.55 -23.08 -7.56
CA LEU A 194 -2.41 -23.41 -6.69
C LEU A 194 -2.82 -24.31 -5.51
N ASP A 195 -4.02 -24.12 -4.97
CA ASP A 195 -4.53 -24.88 -3.82
C ASP A 195 -4.98 -26.31 -4.17
N ILE A 196 -5.13 -26.66 -5.45
CA ILE A 196 -5.50 -28.02 -5.88
C ILE A 196 -4.27 -28.93 -6.06
N GLU A 197 -3.06 -28.39 -6.24
CA GLU A 197 -1.83 -29.19 -6.31
C GLU A 197 -1.09 -29.34 -4.97
N ILE A 198 -1.43 -28.57 -3.94
CA ILE A 198 -0.78 -28.65 -2.62
C ILE A 198 -1.72 -29.26 -1.59
N CYS A 199 -2.32 -30.42 -1.87
CA CYS A 199 -2.87 -31.31 -0.84
C CYS A 199 -3.05 -32.74 -1.36
N LYS A 200 -1.92 -33.46 -1.51
CA LYS A 200 -1.90 -34.90 -1.25
C LYS A 200 -0.80 -35.16 -0.22
N PRO A 201 -1.09 -35.76 0.94
CA PRO A 201 -0.04 -36.20 1.83
C PRO A 201 0.64 -37.40 1.18
N LYS A 202 1.86 -37.22 0.69
CA LYS A 202 2.77 -38.34 0.48
C LYS A 202 3.50 -38.55 1.79
N ALA A 203 3.05 -39.57 2.52
CA ALA A 203 3.85 -40.20 3.55
C ALA A 203 5.11 -40.77 2.87
N GLU A 204 6.28 -40.28 3.27
CA GLU A 204 7.50 -41.07 3.28
C GLU A 204 8.51 -40.41 4.22
N ASN A 205 8.93 -41.20 5.20
CA ASN A 205 9.85 -40.84 6.27
C ASN A 205 11.17 -40.31 5.72
N ASN A 206 11.70 -39.24 6.33
CA ASN A 206 13.11 -39.15 6.69
C ASN A 206 13.33 -38.06 7.75
N HIS A 207 13.86 -38.47 8.90
CA HIS A 207 14.24 -37.60 10.01
C HIS A 207 15.39 -36.65 9.61
N LEU A 208 15.08 -35.42 9.25
CA LEU A 208 16.00 -34.29 9.35
C LEU A 208 15.25 -33.16 10.04
N GLN A 209 15.70 -32.81 11.24
CA GLN A 209 15.20 -31.64 11.96
C GLN A 209 15.33 -30.42 11.06
N PRO A 210 14.28 -29.60 10.86
CA PRO A 210 14.38 -28.40 10.05
C PRO A 210 15.45 -27.47 10.62
N GLU A 211 16.39 -27.03 9.79
CA GLU A 211 17.43 -26.11 10.23
C GLU A 211 16.81 -24.77 10.67
N PRO A 212 17.18 -24.24 11.85
CA PRO A 212 16.62 -22.98 12.33
C PRO A 212 17.12 -21.81 11.46
N ILE A 213 16.20 -20.90 11.11
CA ILE A 213 16.47 -19.70 10.32
C ILE A 213 17.33 -18.72 11.10
N LEU A 214 17.08 -18.58 12.40
CA LEU A 214 17.82 -17.70 13.30
C LEU A 214 18.24 -18.48 14.54
N GLN A 215 19.52 -18.44 14.86
CA GLN A 215 20.06 -18.95 16.11
C GLN A 215 20.73 -17.82 16.88
N ILE A 216 20.44 -17.74 18.17
CA ILE A 216 20.98 -16.73 19.07
C ILE A 216 21.54 -17.47 20.28
N ASP A 217 22.83 -17.28 20.54
CA ASP A 217 23.55 -17.88 21.65
C ASP A 217 23.86 -16.78 22.67
N LYS A 218 23.28 -16.86 23.86
CA LYS A 218 23.46 -15.84 24.91
C LYS A 218 24.93 -15.73 25.36
N HIS A 219 25.71 -16.81 25.23
CA HIS A 219 27.13 -16.84 25.59
C HIS A 219 28.04 -16.22 24.52
N ARG A 220 27.50 -15.90 23.34
CA ARG A 220 28.22 -15.28 22.21
C ARG A 220 27.50 -14.03 21.69
N PRO A 221 27.46 -12.94 22.49
CA PRO A 221 26.75 -11.71 22.14
C PRO A 221 27.40 -10.89 21.01
N ASP A 222 28.53 -11.35 20.47
CA ASP A 222 29.24 -10.75 19.34
C ASP A 222 28.57 -11.06 17.97
N ARG A 223 27.60 -11.98 17.93
CA ARG A 223 27.06 -12.52 16.68
C ARG A 223 25.70 -13.19 16.81
N ILE A 224 25.09 -13.42 15.66
CA ILE A 224 23.95 -14.33 15.47
C ILE A 224 24.24 -15.27 14.30
N ILE A 225 23.56 -16.41 14.24
CA ILE A 225 23.61 -17.32 13.09
C ILE A 225 22.29 -17.17 12.33
N PHE A 226 22.36 -16.74 11.06
CA PHE A 226 21.20 -16.57 10.20
C PHE A 226 21.36 -17.44 8.96
N LEU A 227 20.41 -18.36 8.73
CA LEU A 227 20.46 -19.39 7.68
C LEU A 227 21.81 -20.15 7.67
N GLY A 228 22.26 -20.57 8.86
CA GLY A 228 23.52 -21.29 9.05
C GLY A 228 24.79 -20.43 8.90
N LYS A 229 24.68 -19.13 8.62
CA LYS A 229 25.83 -18.24 8.44
C LYS A 229 25.97 -17.22 9.57
N GLU A 230 27.21 -16.91 9.94
CA GLU A 230 27.53 -15.97 11.01
C GLU A 230 27.36 -14.51 10.58
N ALA A 231 26.58 -13.73 11.33
CA ALA A 231 26.44 -12.28 11.18
C ALA A 231 26.88 -11.58 12.47
N LYS A 232 27.93 -10.75 12.38
CA LYS A 232 28.49 -10.01 13.52
C LYS A 232 27.60 -8.84 13.90
N LEU A 233 27.34 -8.69 15.21
CA LEU A 233 26.51 -7.61 15.75
C LEU A 233 27.29 -6.82 16.81
N THR A 234 26.85 -5.58 17.05
CA THR A 234 27.26 -4.84 18.25
C THR A 234 26.50 -5.36 19.47
N PRO A 235 27.03 -5.19 20.71
CA PRO A 235 26.35 -5.67 21.92
C PRO A 235 24.89 -5.20 22.03
N LEU A 236 24.65 -3.92 21.73
CA LEU A 236 23.31 -3.33 21.78
C LEU A 236 22.37 -3.88 20.68
N ALA A 237 22.90 -4.12 19.49
CA ALA A 237 22.15 -4.76 18.42
C ALA A 237 21.82 -6.22 18.77
N PHE A 238 22.74 -6.94 19.42
CA PHE A 238 22.48 -8.28 19.94
C PHE A 238 21.40 -8.27 21.02
N SER A 239 21.49 -7.37 22.00
CA SER A 239 20.48 -7.23 23.06
C SER A 239 19.07 -6.97 22.50
N LEU A 240 18.97 -6.13 21.46
CA LEU A 240 17.70 -5.90 20.75
C LEU A 240 17.16 -7.16 20.09
N VAL A 241 18.00 -7.92 19.37
CA VAL A 241 17.58 -9.17 18.71
C VAL A 241 17.19 -10.22 19.75
N TYR A 242 17.94 -10.34 20.83
CA TYR A 242 17.69 -11.28 21.92
C TYR A 242 16.36 -10.97 22.63
N LEU A 243 16.10 -9.70 22.95
CA LEU A 243 14.83 -9.26 23.57
C LEU A 243 13.62 -9.53 22.66
N LEU A 244 13.76 -9.27 21.36
CA LEU A 244 12.72 -9.58 20.37
C LEU A 244 12.50 -11.09 20.24
N ALA A 245 13.55 -11.90 20.37
CA ALA A 245 13.45 -13.36 20.31
C ALA A 245 12.80 -13.97 21.56
N GLN A 246 13.03 -13.39 22.74
CA GLN A 246 12.31 -13.75 23.96
C GLN A 246 10.80 -13.44 23.87
N ASN A 247 10.42 -12.47 23.02
CA ASN A 247 9.05 -12.04 22.79
C ASN A 247 8.59 -12.40 21.37
N LEU A 248 8.94 -13.60 20.90
CA LEU A 248 8.64 -14.09 19.55
C LEU A 248 7.16 -13.86 19.18
N GLY A 249 6.93 -13.28 18.01
CA GLY A 249 5.59 -13.01 17.48
C GLY A 249 4.80 -11.92 18.23
N LYS A 250 5.35 -11.32 19.29
CA LYS A 250 4.74 -10.17 19.98
C LYS A 250 5.34 -8.87 19.49
N VAL A 251 4.49 -7.85 19.36
CA VAL A 251 4.94 -6.48 19.05
C VAL A 251 5.40 -5.81 20.34
N LEU A 252 6.70 -5.56 20.46
CA LEU A 252 7.27 -4.78 21.55
C LEU A 252 7.16 -3.30 21.20
N SER A 253 6.54 -2.52 22.10
CA SER A 253 6.37 -1.08 21.92
C SER A 253 7.70 -0.34 21.92
N TYR A 254 7.74 0.86 21.31
CA TYR A 254 8.96 1.66 21.34
C TYR A 254 9.38 2.00 22.77
N ASN A 255 8.42 2.37 23.64
CA ASN A 255 8.71 2.65 25.05
C ASN A 255 9.26 1.41 25.75
N ASN A 256 8.61 0.24 25.60
CA ASN A 256 9.11 -1.00 26.21
C ASN A 256 10.53 -1.34 25.74
N LEU A 257 10.86 -1.08 24.47
CA LEU A 257 12.20 -1.32 23.94
C LEU A 257 13.23 -0.32 24.49
N LEU A 258 12.88 0.96 24.62
CA LEU A 258 13.74 1.99 25.21
C LEU A 258 13.96 1.71 26.69
N ASP A 259 12.87 1.53 27.43
CA ASP A 259 12.87 1.26 28.87
C ASP A 259 13.58 -0.05 29.24
N THR A 260 13.80 -0.99 28.31
CA THR A 260 14.53 -2.24 28.61
C THR A 260 15.99 -2.20 28.17
N LEU A 261 16.31 -1.47 27.09
CA LEU A 261 17.64 -1.51 26.45
C LEU A 261 18.47 -0.24 26.68
N TRP A 262 17.83 0.84 27.13
CA TRP A 262 18.40 2.17 27.33
C TRP A 262 17.89 2.81 28.64
N GLU A 263 17.80 2.03 29.72
CA GLU A 263 17.32 2.50 31.04
C GLU A 263 18.05 3.76 31.56
N ASP A 264 19.33 3.93 31.19
CA ASP A 264 20.19 5.02 31.66
C ASP A 264 20.25 6.25 30.71
N GLU A 265 19.58 6.22 29.56
CA GLU A 265 19.59 7.31 28.57
C GLU A 265 18.24 8.03 28.51
N GLU A 266 18.10 9.16 29.24
CA GLU A 266 16.87 9.98 29.27
C GLU A 266 16.45 10.51 27.89
N ASP A 267 17.41 10.71 26.98
CA ASP A 267 17.18 11.19 25.61
C ASP A 267 17.02 10.06 24.57
N ALA A 268 16.90 8.81 25.01
CA ALA A 268 16.77 7.68 24.11
C ALA A 268 15.45 7.76 23.31
N THR A 269 15.53 7.66 21.98
CA THR A 269 14.37 7.81 21.09
C THR A 269 14.24 6.63 20.14
N TYR A 270 13.06 6.47 19.54
CA TYR A 270 12.79 5.44 18.53
C TYR A 270 13.78 5.45 17.35
N VAL A 271 14.46 6.59 17.11
CA VAL A 271 15.53 6.71 16.11
C VAL A 271 16.67 5.74 16.39
N GLN A 272 17.08 5.57 17.65
CA GLN A 272 18.12 4.60 18.04
C GLN A 272 17.68 3.17 17.72
N ILE A 273 16.44 2.80 18.06
CA ILE A 273 15.87 1.48 17.74
C ILE A 273 15.94 1.23 16.22
N THR A 274 15.47 2.18 15.42
CA THR A 274 15.50 2.05 13.94
C THR A 274 16.92 2.01 13.38
N PHE A 275 17.87 2.74 13.96
CA PHE A 275 19.28 2.70 13.60
C PHE A 275 19.88 1.30 13.86
N HIS A 276 19.69 0.75 15.06
CA HIS A 276 20.18 -0.59 15.40
C HIS A 276 19.52 -1.68 14.56
N LEU A 277 18.21 -1.56 14.28
CA LEU A 277 17.51 -2.46 13.37
C LEU A 277 18.11 -2.43 11.97
N SER A 278 18.43 -1.25 11.43
CA SER A 278 19.10 -1.11 10.14
C SER A 278 20.48 -1.79 10.13
N LYS A 279 21.26 -1.66 11.22
CA LYS A 279 22.56 -2.33 11.37
C LYS A 279 22.45 -3.84 11.40
N ILE A 280 21.47 -4.40 12.12
CA ILE A 280 21.17 -5.83 12.16
C ILE A 280 20.85 -6.34 10.75
N ARG A 281 19.91 -5.68 10.07
CA ARG A 281 19.53 -6.08 8.70
C ARG A 281 20.72 -6.05 7.76
N ARG A 282 21.54 -5.01 7.84
CA ARG A 282 22.75 -4.87 7.01
C ARG A 282 23.76 -5.99 7.29
N ALA A 283 24.02 -6.30 8.56
CA ALA A 283 24.93 -7.38 8.94
C ALA A 283 24.48 -8.73 8.36
N ILE A 284 23.18 -9.03 8.44
CA ILE A 284 22.61 -10.25 7.86
C ILE A 284 22.76 -10.25 6.33
N LEU A 285 22.40 -9.14 5.67
CA LEU A 285 22.47 -9.02 4.20
C LEU A 285 23.91 -9.13 3.66
N THR A 286 24.90 -8.63 4.40
CA THR A 286 26.32 -8.83 4.05
C THR A 286 26.69 -10.32 4.04
N THR A 287 26.09 -11.13 4.92
CA THR A 287 26.39 -12.56 5.04
C THR A 287 25.60 -13.43 4.03
N ILE A 288 24.33 -13.14 3.79
CA ILE A 288 23.47 -13.95 2.91
C ILE A 288 23.36 -13.43 1.47
N GLY A 289 23.87 -12.22 1.20
CA GLY A 289 23.83 -11.56 -0.10
C GLY A 289 22.76 -10.46 -0.18
N ASP A 290 23.14 -9.31 -0.74
CA ASP A 290 22.31 -8.10 -0.80
C ASP A 290 21.36 -8.05 -2.01
N ASN A 291 20.50 -9.06 -2.16
CA ASN A 291 19.48 -9.10 -3.22
C ASN A 291 18.09 -8.75 -2.68
N GLN A 292 17.17 -8.42 -3.58
CA GLN A 292 15.82 -7.99 -3.22
C GLN A 292 15.03 -9.05 -2.41
N ILE A 293 15.24 -10.33 -2.70
CA ILE A 293 14.59 -11.45 -2.01
C ILE A 293 15.05 -11.50 -0.55
N ASN A 294 16.35 -11.39 -0.31
CA ASN A 294 16.94 -11.39 1.02
C ASN A 294 16.57 -10.13 1.80
N LYS A 295 16.53 -8.96 1.14
CA LYS A 295 16.07 -7.70 1.74
C LYS A 295 14.64 -7.84 2.29
N GLU A 296 13.74 -8.38 1.47
CA GLU A 296 12.35 -8.56 1.87
C GLU A 296 12.19 -9.63 2.96
N ARG A 297 12.95 -10.75 2.87
CA ARG A 297 12.98 -11.78 3.91
C ARG A 297 13.41 -11.22 5.26
N VAL A 298 14.52 -10.49 5.30
CA VAL A 298 15.07 -9.91 6.54
C VAL A 298 14.15 -8.82 7.09
N LYS A 299 13.53 -8.00 6.22
CA LYS A 299 12.53 -7.00 6.61
C LYS A 299 11.28 -7.64 7.21
N ASN A 300 10.82 -8.76 6.65
CA ASN A 300 9.65 -9.49 7.14
C ASN A 300 9.90 -10.21 8.45
N ILE A 301 11.12 -10.68 8.70
CA ILE A 301 11.52 -11.30 9.98
C ILE A 301 11.65 -10.24 11.06
N PHE A 302 12.37 -9.15 10.80
CA PHE A 302 12.51 -8.03 11.73
C PHE A 302 11.46 -6.97 11.41
N LYS A 303 10.18 -7.25 11.70
CA LYS A 303 9.05 -6.45 11.24
C LYS A 303 8.87 -5.21 12.11
N VAL A 304 8.85 -4.03 11.48
CA VAL A 304 8.42 -2.79 12.13
C VAL A 304 6.92 -2.66 11.94
N VAL A 305 6.18 -2.57 13.04
CA VAL A 305 4.75 -2.32 13.04
C VAL A 305 4.54 -0.84 13.33
N SER A 306 4.09 -0.11 12.30
CA SER A 306 3.91 1.35 12.35
C SER A 306 3.18 1.78 13.63
N ARG A 307 3.75 2.77 14.33
CA ARG A 307 3.28 3.35 15.60
C ARG A 307 3.10 2.38 16.78
N ARG A 308 3.36 1.09 16.58
CA ARG A 308 3.17 0.05 17.60
C ARG A 308 4.48 -0.52 18.10
N GLY A 309 5.53 -0.55 17.27
CA GLY A 309 6.87 -0.97 17.68
C GLY A 309 7.49 -2.01 16.75
N VAL A 310 8.27 -2.93 17.30
CA VAL A 310 9.06 -3.91 16.53
C VAL A 310 8.73 -5.33 16.97
N MET A 311 8.74 -6.26 16.03
CA MET A 311 8.43 -7.67 16.27
C MET A 311 9.41 -8.58 15.53
N LEU A 312 9.82 -9.67 16.17
CA LEU A 312 10.43 -10.80 15.48
C LEU A 312 9.33 -11.73 14.97
N ASN A 313 9.15 -11.73 13.66
CA ASN A 313 8.11 -12.47 12.94
C ASN A 313 8.71 -13.77 12.39
N LEU A 314 8.84 -14.76 13.26
CA LEU A 314 9.30 -16.12 12.95
C LEU A 314 8.40 -17.11 13.68
N GLU A 315 8.22 -18.30 13.10
CA GLU A 315 7.63 -19.44 13.81
C GLU A 315 8.63 -19.98 14.85
N MET A 316 8.11 -20.53 15.95
CA MET A 316 8.94 -21.03 17.05
C MET A 316 9.94 -22.09 16.60
N GLU A 317 9.56 -22.97 15.67
CA GLU A 317 10.40 -24.02 15.10
C GLU A 317 11.58 -23.47 14.28
N LYS A 318 11.50 -22.22 13.82
CA LYS A 318 12.52 -21.55 12.99
C LYS A 318 13.49 -20.70 13.81
N LEU A 319 13.28 -20.58 15.12
CA LEU A 319 14.14 -19.88 16.06
C LEU A 319 14.82 -20.89 17.01
N LYS A 320 16.13 -20.77 17.16
CA LYS A 320 16.88 -21.53 18.17
C LYS A 320 17.55 -20.56 19.16
N LEU A 321 17.07 -20.55 20.39
CA LEU A 321 17.72 -19.85 21.50
C LEU A 321 18.64 -20.86 22.22
N ILE A 322 19.92 -20.52 22.33
CA ILE A 322 20.97 -21.35 22.94
C ILE A 322 21.49 -20.66 24.19
#